data_AF-A0A356TFF9-F1
#
_entry.id   AF-A0A356TFF9-F1
#
_cell.length_a   1.000
_cell.length_b   1.000
_cell.length_c   1.000
_cell.angle_alpha   90.00
_cell.angle_beta   90.00
_cell.angle_gamma   90.00
#
_symmetry.space_group_name_H-M   'P 1'
#
loop_
_entity.id
_entity.type
_entity.pdbx_description
1 polymer ?
#
loop_
_entity_poly.entity_id
_entity_poly.type
_entity_poly.pdbx_seq_one_letter_code
_entity_poly.pdbx_strand_id
1 'polypeptide(L)'
;MAGLRFLEHRQPSGRRFGPDADLLWGSFQGHLQDIDRVELLLRDADAQWPGSMGARRVFAREGVPDDDAFGKDWASLDPQLGHTIWREANAAPAAENLAAALSRVADAWGLSLSPVATDVTPSSRIVAAGPSAIAALAEAFEGRSELDWADQVVVVATAPGPRQLAAFCGAALNVVKAQPVLLSANEARALAKGYVALVAGDAAAEDAAWARALTGRGPTEG
;
A
#
# COMPACT_ATOMS: atom_id res chain seq x y z
N MET A 1 -1.17 4.81 -9.57
CA MET A 1 -1.09 6.27 -9.73
C MET A 1 -2.01 7.07 -8.80
N ALA A 2 -3.28 6.68 -8.60
CA ALA A 2 -4.21 7.42 -7.73
C ALA A 2 -3.66 7.73 -6.32
N GLY A 3 -3.01 6.74 -5.68
CA GLY A 3 -2.34 6.93 -4.39
C GLY A 3 -1.21 7.97 -4.44
N LEU A 4 -0.38 7.97 -5.48
CA LEU A 4 0.71 8.94 -5.62
C LEU A 4 0.20 10.38 -5.76
N ARG A 5 -0.94 10.59 -6.44
CA ARG A 5 -1.58 11.92 -6.53
C ARG A 5 -2.02 12.43 -5.16
N PHE A 6 -2.59 11.55 -4.33
CA PHE A 6 -2.94 11.87 -2.95
C PHE A 6 -1.70 12.21 -2.12
N LEU A 7 -0.65 11.40 -2.21
CA LEU A 7 0.59 11.60 -1.45
C LEU A 7 1.27 12.91 -1.82
N GLU A 8 1.35 13.24 -3.12
CA GLU A 8 1.91 14.51 -3.57
C GLU A 8 1.05 15.71 -3.12
N HIS A 9 -0.27 15.57 -3.08
CA HIS A 9 -1.15 16.62 -2.58
C HIS A 9 -0.97 16.84 -1.06
N ARG A 10 -0.85 15.75 -0.30
CA ARG A 10 -0.67 15.76 1.16
C ARG A 10 0.71 16.29 1.57
N GLN A 11 1.75 15.92 0.81
CA GLN A 11 3.13 16.34 1.03
C GLN A 11 3.75 16.81 -0.30
N PRO A 12 3.49 18.08 -0.70
CA PRO A 12 3.99 18.63 -1.95
C PRO A 12 5.51 18.61 -1.99
N SER A 13 6.06 17.91 -2.99
CA SER A 13 7.49 17.84 -3.27
C SER A 13 7.85 18.56 -4.57
N GLY A 14 6.88 18.71 -5.48
CA GLY A 14 7.08 19.20 -6.85
C GLY A 14 7.84 18.20 -7.75
N ARG A 15 8.24 17.04 -7.22
CA ARG A 15 9.07 16.06 -7.94
C ARG A 15 8.25 15.14 -8.83
N ARG A 16 6.99 14.88 -8.49
CA ARG A 16 6.17 13.85 -9.14
C ARG A 16 5.16 14.42 -10.12
N PHE A 17 4.47 15.47 -9.71
CA PHE A 17 3.40 16.10 -10.48
C PHE A 17 3.53 17.62 -10.44
N GLY A 18 3.05 18.29 -11.50
CA GLY A 18 3.03 19.75 -11.61
C GLY A 18 4.08 20.31 -12.57
N PRO A 19 4.09 21.64 -12.75
CA PRO A 19 4.86 22.30 -13.80
C PRO A 19 6.36 22.00 -13.76
N ASP A 20 6.97 21.96 -12.57
CA ASP A 20 8.40 21.71 -12.42
C ASP A 20 8.77 20.28 -12.79
N ALA A 21 7.96 19.30 -12.38
CA ALA A 21 8.12 17.91 -12.78
C ALA A 21 7.94 17.74 -14.30
N ASP A 22 7.01 18.48 -14.91
CA ASP A 22 6.78 18.46 -16.36
C ASP A 22 7.91 19.12 -17.15
N LEU A 23 8.48 20.22 -16.64
CA LEU A 23 9.67 20.86 -17.20
C LEU A 23 10.88 19.93 -17.15
N LEU A 24 11.12 19.28 -16.00
CA LEU A 24 12.16 18.28 -15.86
C LEU A 24 11.96 17.12 -16.84
N TRP A 25 10.72 16.63 -16.97
CA TRP A 25 10.40 15.56 -17.92
C TRP A 25 10.64 15.97 -19.37
N GLY A 26 10.26 17.20 -19.75
CA GLY A 26 10.51 17.76 -21.06
C GLY A 26 12.01 17.86 -21.42
N SER A 27 12.89 17.98 -20.42
CA SER A 27 14.34 18.03 -20.64
C SER A 27 14.92 16.74 -21.25
N PHE A 28 14.23 15.61 -21.13
CA PHE A 28 14.63 14.35 -21.77
C PHE A 28 14.36 14.31 -23.28
N GLN A 29 13.76 15.35 -23.88
CA GLN A 29 13.60 15.52 -25.34
C GLN A 29 12.99 14.31 -26.07
N GLY A 30 12.08 13.57 -25.41
CA GLY A 30 11.44 12.38 -25.98
C GLY A 30 12.29 11.11 -25.99
N HIS A 31 13.49 11.13 -25.39
CA HIS A 31 14.28 9.92 -25.17
C HIS A 31 13.66 8.97 -24.13
N LEU A 32 12.77 9.48 -23.29
CA LEU A 32 11.97 8.71 -22.35
C LEU A 32 10.48 8.82 -22.71
N GLN A 33 9.75 7.73 -22.52
CA GLN A 33 8.31 7.59 -22.76
C GLN A 33 7.52 7.72 -21.46
N ASP A 34 6.21 7.95 -21.55
CA ASP A 34 5.35 8.07 -20.36
C ASP A 34 5.40 6.84 -19.44
N ILE A 35 5.69 5.66 -20.00
CA ILE A 35 5.92 4.47 -19.17
C ILE A 35 7.18 4.60 -18.30
N ASP A 36 8.29 5.10 -18.85
CA ASP A 36 9.50 5.36 -18.08
C ASP A 36 9.20 6.34 -16.94
N ARG A 37 8.33 7.33 -17.19
CA ARG A 37 7.87 8.27 -16.17
C ARG A 37 7.15 7.55 -15.04
N VAL A 38 6.16 6.72 -15.36
CA VAL A 38 5.38 5.97 -14.37
C VAL A 38 6.29 5.07 -13.53
N GLU A 39 7.23 4.35 -14.16
CA GLU A 39 8.16 3.47 -13.45
C GLU A 39 9.11 4.24 -12.53
N LEU A 40 9.67 5.36 -13.00
CA LEU A 40 10.51 6.23 -12.19
C LEU A 40 9.75 6.80 -10.99
N LEU A 41 8.47 7.17 -11.16
CA LEU A 41 7.63 7.65 -10.07
C LEU A 41 7.34 6.57 -9.02
N LEU A 42 7.12 5.32 -9.45
CA LEU A 42 6.92 4.21 -8.53
C LEU A 42 8.21 3.88 -7.76
N ARG A 43 9.37 3.91 -8.43
CA ARG A 43 10.68 3.74 -7.80
C ARG A 43 11.02 4.86 -6.83
N ASP A 44 10.73 6.10 -7.19
CA ASP A 44 10.91 7.26 -6.32
C ASP A 44 10.02 7.19 -5.07
N ALA A 45 8.76 6.78 -5.23
CA ALA A 45 7.85 6.59 -4.11
C ALA A 45 8.30 5.44 -3.20
N ASP A 46 8.75 4.32 -3.76
CA ASP A 46 9.29 3.22 -2.97
C ASP A 46 10.58 3.63 -2.24
N ALA A 47 11.45 4.44 -2.85
CA ALA A 47 12.63 4.97 -2.17
C ALA A 47 12.26 5.92 -1.01
N GLN A 48 11.21 6.73 -1.14
CA GLN A 48 10.74 7.62 -0.06
C GLN A 48 10.07 6.84 1.08
N TRP A 49 9.30 5.81 0.75
CA TRP A 49 8.58 4.96 1.69
C TRP A 49 8.95 3.49 1.41
N PRO A 50 10.12 3.02 1.89
CA PRO A 50 10.69 1.72 1.53
C PRO A 50 9.68 0.59 1.62
N GLY A 51 9.37 -0.11 0.52
CA GLY A 51 8.46 -1.26 0.49
C GLY A 51 6.95 -0.95 0.41
N SER A 52 6.57 0.32 0.24
CA SER A 52 5.17 0.76 0.13
C SER A 52 4.62 0.74 -1.30
N MET A 53 5.50 0.75 -2.31
CA MET A 53 5.12 0.91 -3.72
C MET A 53 5.90 -0.01 -4.66
N GLY A 54 6.87 -0.76 -4.14
CA GLY A 54 7.70 -1.68 -4.90
C GLY A 54 7.04 -3.02 -5.21
N ALA A 55 7.35 -3.56 -6.39
CA ALA A 55 6.81 -4.81 -6.90
C ALA A 55 7.10 -6.03 -6.00
N ARG A 56 8.24 -6.03 -5.30
CA ARG A 56 8.66 -7.12 -4.43
C ARG A 56 7.59 -7.49 -3.40
N ARG A 57 7.05 -6.51 -2.70
CA ARG A 57 6.05 -6.73 -1.65
C ARG A 57 4.68 -7.02 -2.22
N VAL A 58 4.28 -6.26 -3.24
CA VAL A 58 2.95 -6.41 -3.86
C VAL A 58 2.80 -7.76 -4.56
N PHE A 59 3.82 -8.21 -5.27
CA PHE A 59 3.78 -9.46 -6.04
C PHE A 59 4.55 -10.63 -5.39
N ALA A 60 4.97 -10.49 -4.13
CA ALA A 60 5.79 -11.49 -3.40
C ALA A 60 6.96 -12.06 -4.23
N ARG A 61 7.79 -11.17 -4.78
CA ARG A 61 8.98 -11.59 -5.53
C ARG A 61 10.11 -11.95 -4.58
N GLU A 62 10.25 -13.23 -4.28
CA GLU A 62 11.39 -13.76 -3.51
C GLU A 62 12.72 -13.48 -4.24
N GLY A 63 13.79 -13.26 -3.47
CA GLY A 63 15.14 -13.04 -3.99
C GLY A 63 15.40 -11.65 -4.59
N VAL A 64 14.39 -10.78 -4.66
CA VAL A 64 14.57 -9.36 -5.02
C VAL A 64 15.15 -8.60 -3.80
N PRO A 65 16.26 -7.85 -3.94
CA PRO A 65 16.86 -7.07 -2.85
C PRO A 65 15.92 -6.00 -2.27
N ASP A 66 16.21 -5.57 -1.04
CA ASP A 66 15.45 -4.51 -0.36
C ASP A 66 15.65 -3.12 -1.03
N ASP A 67 16.79 -2.90 -1.68
CA ASP A 67 17.20 -1.65 -2.33
C ASP A 67 16.84 -1.57 -3.83
N ASP A 68 16.40 -2.68 -4.45
CA ASP A 68 15.81 -2.70 -5.79
C ASP A 68 14.47 -3.43 -5.74
N ALA A 69 13.41 -2.74 -5.33
CA ALA A 69 12.11 -3.37 -5.11
C ALA A 69 11.40 -3.89 -6.38
N PHE A 70 11.99 -3.72 -7.57
CA PHE A 70 11.46 -4.23 -8.83
C PHE A 70 12.27 -5.44 -9.33
N GLY A 71 13.59 -5.41 -9.16
CA GLY A 71 14.49 -6.46 -9.58
C GLY A 71 14.78 -6.42 -11.09
N LYS A 72 15.87 -7.08 -11.50
CA LYS A 72 16.31 -7.18 -12.91
C LYS A 72 15.29 -7.81 -13.85
N ASP A 73 14.40 -8.67 -13.33
CA ASP A 73 13.42 -9.42 -14.09
C ASP A 73 12.04 -8.72 -14.10
N TRP A 74 11.99 -7.42 -13.77
CA TRP A 74 10.78 -6.62 -13.91
C TRP A 74 10.56 -6.30 -15.38
N ALA A 75 9.45 -6.80 -15.93
CA ALA A 75 9.02 -6.42 -17.27
C ALA A 75 8.38 -5.04 -17.21
N SER A 76 8.85 -4.12 -18.05
CA SER A 76 8.20 -2.82 -18.18
C SER A 76 6.76 -2.97 -18.65
N LEU A 77 5.89 -2.04 -18.25
CA LEU A 77 4.51 -2.07 -18.73
C LEU A 77 4.48 -1.81 -20.23
N ASP A 78 3.40 -2.25 -20.87
CA ASP A 78 3.12 -1.88 -22.25
C ASP A 78 3.13 -0.34 -22.41
N PRO A 79 3.82 0.23 -23.42
CA PRO A 79 3.91 1.68 -23.59
C PRO A 79 2.54 2.38 -23.75
N GLN A 80 1.58 1.73 -24.41
CA GLN A 80 0.24 2.29 -24.62
C GLN A 80 -0.55 2.31 -23.30
N LEU A 81 -0.39 1.27 -22.48
CA LEU A 81 -0.91 1.23 -21.12
C LEU A 81 -0.26 2.32 -20.25
N GLY A 82 1.06 2.49 -20.33
CA GLY A 82 1.79 3.54 -19.60
C GLY A 82 1.29 4.94 -19.93
N HIS A 83 1.11 5.25 -21.23
CA HIS A 83 0.52 6.52 -21.68
C HIS A 83 -0.90 6.73 -21.13
N THR A 84 -1.72 5.68 -21.16
CA THR A 84 -3.10 5.73 -20.65
C THR A 84 -3.13 6.02 -19.15
N ILE A 85 -2.36 5.27 -18.37
CA ILE A 85 -2.22 5.42 -16.92
C ILE A 85 -1.72 6.84 -16.57
N TRP A 86 -0.72 7.34 -17.28
CA TRP A 86 -0.17 8.67 -17.05
C TRP A 86 -1.19 9.78 -17.33
N ARG A 87 -1.86 9.70 -18.48
CA ARG A 87 -2.90 10.67 -18.87
C ARG A 87 -4.05 10.70 -17.88
N GLU A 88 -4.55 9.54 -17.48
CA GLU A 88 -5.64 9.42 -16.50
C GLU A 88 -5.24 9.97 -15.13
N ALA A 89 -4.01 9.68 -14.68
CA ALA A 89 -3.48 10.19 -13.42
C ALA A 89 -3.39 11.73 -13.39
N ASN A 90 -3.02 12.35 -14.51
CA ASN A 90 -2.95 13.81 -14.63
C ASN A 90 -4.32 14.48 -14.72
N ALA A 91 -5.26 13.85 -15.41
CA ALA A 91 -6.62 14.37 -15.53
C ALA A 91 -7.40 14.25 -14.21
N ALA A 92 -7.08 13.25 -13.39
CA ALA A 92 -7.76 13.03 -12.12
C ALA A 92 -7.35 14.09 -11.06
N PRO A 93 -8.33 14.72 -10.37
CA PRO A 93 -8.02 15.52 -9.19
C PRO A 93 -7.43 14.62 -8.11
N ALA A 94 -6.57 15.17 -7.24
CA ALA A 94 -6.13 14.43 -6.05
C ALA A 94 -7.34 14.06 -5.18
N ALA A 95 -7.22 12.97 -4.41
CA ALA A 95 -8.24 12.65 -3.42
C ALA A 95 -8.18 13.67 -2.28
N GLU A 96 -9.36 14.06 -1.76
CA GLU A 96 -9.48 15.14 -0.75
C GLU A 96 -9.04 14.68 0.65
N ASN A 97 -9.14 13.39 0.94
CA ASN A 97 -8.80 12.79 2.22
C ASN A 97 -8.36 11.33 2.04
N LEU A 98 -7.87 10.70 3.12
CA LEU A 98 -7.35 9.35 3.09
C LEU A 98 -8.42 8.32 2.67
N ALA A 99 -9.64 8.42 3.22
CA ALA A 99 -10.73 7.50 2.87
C ALA A 99 -11.04 7.50 1.36
N ALA A 100 -11.12 8.69 0.74
CA ALA A 100 -11.30 8.83 -0.70
C ALA A 100 -10.11 8.28 -1.50
N ALA A 101 -8.88 8.42 -0.98
CA ALA A 101 -7.69 7.86 -1.60
C ALA A 101 -7.67 6.32 -1.54
N LEU A 102 -8.02 5.75 -0.38
CA LEU A 102 -8.14 4.31 -0.15
C LEU A 102 -9.18 3.70 -1.08
N SER A 103 -10.37 4.32 -1.21
CA SER A 103 -11.40 3.87 -2.15
C SER A 103 -10.87 3.83 -3.58
N ARG A 104 -10.23 4.91 -4.06
CA ARG A 104 -9.69 4.94 -5.43
C ARG A 104 -8.59 3.91 -5.68
N VAL A 105 -7.76 3.63 -4.68
CA VAL A 105 -6.75 2.56 -4.77
C VAL A 105 -7.43 1.20 -4.80
N ALA A 106 -8.41 0.96 -3.93
CA ALA A 106 -9.18 -0.29 -3.91
C ALA A 106 -9.92 -0.53 -5.25
N ASP A 107 -10.60 0.48 -5.78
CA ASP A 107 -11.33 0.41 -7.05
C ASP A 107 -10.40 0.05 -8.22
N ALA A 108 -9.19 0.64 -8.25
CA ALA A 108 -8.18 0.33 -9.28
C ALA A 108 -7.70 -1.13 -9.25
N TRP A 109 -7.90 -1.82 -8.12
CA TRP A 109 -7.59 -3.24 -7.94
C TRP A 109 -8.83 -4.14 -7.89
N GLY A 110 -10.02 -3.59 -8.19
CA GLY A 110 -11.28 -4.32 -8.15
C GLY A 110 -11.70 -4.78 -6.75
N LEU A 111 -11.28 -4.06 -5.71
CA LEU A 111 -11.62 -4.34 -4.32
C LEU A 111 -12.81 -3.48 -3.89
N SER A 112 -13.74 -4.05 -3.12
CA SER A 112 -14.86 -3.31 -2.54
C SER A 112 -14.65 -3.13 -1.05
N LEU A 113 -14.48 -1.88 -0.60
CA LEU A 113 -14.31 -1.56 0.81
C LEU A 113 -15.67 -1.39 1.49
N SER A 114 -15.77 -1.93 2.71
CA SER A 114 -16.93 -1.77 3.60
C SER A 114 -16.47 -1.25 4.96
N PRO A 115 -17.32 -0.52 5.69
CA PRO A 115 -16.98 -0.05 7.03
C PRO A 115 -16.67 -1.22 7.98
N VAL A 116 -15.58 -1.09 8.74
CA VAL A 116 -15.17 -2.04 9.79
C VAL A 116 -14.92 -1.25 11.06
N ALA A 117 -15.53 -1.66 12.16
CA ALA A 117 -15.30 -1.04 13.46
C ALA A 117 -13.90 -1.41 13.98
N THR A 118 -13.16 -0.41 14.45
CA THR A 118 -11.83 -0.58 15.02
C THR A 118 -11.74 0.14 16.36
N ASP A 119 -11.23 -0.54 17.39
CA ASP A 119 -10.86 0.07 18.67
C ASP A 119 -9.34 -0.02 18.84
N VAL A 120 -8.64 1.07 18.50
CA VAL A 120 -7.18 1.11 18.46
C VAL A 120 -6.63 2.03 19.54
N THR A 121 -5.76 1.47 20.36
CA THR A 121 -5.04 2.14 21.44
C THR A 121 -3.52 2.06 21.17
N PRO A 122 -2.70 2.87 21.86
CA PRO A 122 -1.24 2.79 21.74
C PRO A 122 -0.62 1.42 22.09
N SER A 123 -1.32 0.59 22.86
CA SER A 123 -0.88 -0.77 23.21
C SER A 123 -1.43 -1.85 22.28
N SER A 124 -2.28 -1.49 21.32
CA SER A 124 -2.87 -2.45 20.38
C SER A 124 -1.78 -3.09 19.51
N ARG A 125 -1.88 -4.40 19.33
CA ARG A 125 -1.08 -5.20 18.38
C ARG A 125 -2.08 -5.97 17.52
N ILE A 126 -2.13 -5.69 16.23
CA ILE A 126 -3.22 -6.10 15.36
C ILE A 126 -2.70 -6.89 14.19
N VAL A 127 -3.34 -8.03 13.90
CA VAL A 127 -3.18 -8.76 12.64
C VAL A 127 -4.42 -8.49 11.80
N ALA A 128 -4.26 -7.73 10.72
CA ALA A 128 -5.35 -7.36 9.83
C ALA A 128 -5.43 -8.34 8.65
N ALA A 129 -6.63 -8.81 8.33
CA ALA A 129 -6.91 -9.56 7.11
C ALA A 129 -8.17 -9.02 6.43
N GLY A 130 -8.07 -8.81 5.11
CA GLY A 130 -9.13 -8.26 4.27
C GLY A 130 -8.95 -6.78 3.93
N PRO A 131 -9.26 -6.35 2.70
CA PRO A 131 -9.15 -4.95 2.27
C PRO A 131 -9.84 -3.95 3.20
N SER A 132 -11.05 -4.26 3.65
CA SER A 132 -11.83 -3.39 4.52
C SER A 132 -11.19 -3.20 5.90
N ALA A 133 -10.60 -4.25 6.48
CA ALA A 133 -9.88 -4.14 7.75
C ALA A 133 -8.60 -3.29 7.61
N ILE A 134 -7.87 -3.46 6.50
CA ILE A 134 -6.66 -2.67 6.20
C ILE A 134 -7.01 -1.18 6.08
N ALA A 135 -8.05 -0.85 5.31
CA ALA A 135 -8.50 0.53 5.12
C ALA A 135 -8.98 1.17 6.43
N ALA A 136 -9.85 0.47 7.19
CA ALA A 136 -10.38 0.98 8.45
C ALA A 136 -9.28 1.26 9.48
N LEU A 137 -8.25 0.40 9.57
CA LEU A 137 -7.10 0.68 10.41
C LEU A 137 -6.32 1.90 9.93
N ALA A 138 -6.11 2.07 8.63
CA ALA A 138 -5.35 3.21 8.13
C ALA A 138 -6.04 4.53 8.47
N GLU A 139 -7.36 4.58 8.32
CA GLU A 139 -8.18 5.71 8.77
C GLU A 139 -8.09 5.90 10.29
N ALA A 140 -8.14 4.82 11.08
CA ALA A 140 -8.03 4.88 12.54
C ALA A 140 -6.66 5.38 13.04
N PHE A 141 -5.61 5.29 12.22
CA PHE A 141 -4.26 5.78 12.52
C PHE A 141 -4.02 7.21 12.01
N GLU A 142 -4.87 7.71 11.10
CA GLU A 142 -4.64 9.00 10.46
C GLU A 142 -4.60 10.14 11.49
N GLY A 143 -3.49 10.89 11.50
CA GLY A 143 -3.32 12.06 12.37
C GLY A 143 -3.07 11.77 13.85
N ARG A 144 -2.96 10.49 14.24
CA ARG A 144 -2.75 10.05 15.62
C ARG A 144 -1.30 9.68 15.87
N SER A 145 -0.52 10.64 16.37
CA SER A 145 0.93 10.49 16.57
C SER A 145 1.31 9.51 17.68
N GLU A 146 0.36 9.13 18.54
CA GLU A 146 0.55 8.11 19.57
C GLU A 146 0.46 6.67 19.02
N LEU A 147 0.05 6.51 17.76
CA LEU A 147 -0.04 5.23 17.09
C LEU A 147 1.14 5.05 16.11
N ASP A 148 1.63 3.82 15.98
CA ASP A 148 2.72 3.48 15.08
C ASP A 148 2.32 2.29 14.22
N TRP A 149 1.99 2.57 12.96
CA TRP A 149 1.52 1.55 12.02
C TRP A 149 2.52 0.40 11.85
N ALA A 150 3.82 0.72 11.76
CA ALA A 150 4.86 -0.28 11.53
C ALA A 150 5.01 -1.22 12.74
N ASP A 151 4.87 -0.68 13.95
CA ASP A 151 5.06 -1.44 15.19
C ASP A 151 3.77 -2.11 15.69
N GLN A 152 2.58 -1.62 15.29
CA GLN A 152 1.29 -2.10 15.79
C GLN A 152 0.54 -3.00 14.81
N VAL A 153 0.76 -2.88 13.50
CA VAL A 153 -0.06 -3.57 12.48
C VAL A 153 0.77 -4.56 11.67
N VAL A 154 0.29 -5.79 11.61
CA VAL A 154 0.72 -6.83 10.69
C VAL A 154 -0.42 -7.08 9.72
N VAL A 155 -0.15 -7.10 8.42
CA VAL A 155 -1.17 -7.37 7.41
C VAL A 155 -0.95 -8.74 6.81
N VAL A 156 -2.01 -9.56 6.81
CA VAL A 156 -2.05 -10.84 6.10
C VAL A 156 -2.78 -10.65 4.79
N ALA A 157 -2.06 -10.86 3.69
CA ALA A 157 -2.60 -10.70 2.34
C ALA A 157 -1.82 -11.58 1.36
N THR A 158 -2.52 -12.51 0.69
CA THR A 158 -1.91 -13.37 -0.32
C THR A 158 -2.03 -12.78 -1.73
N ALA A 159 -3.15 -12.11 -2.04
CA ALA A 159 -3.37 -11.50 -3.35
C ALA A 159 -2.65 -10.13 -3.52
N PRO A 160 -2.24 -9.74 -4.75
CA PRO A 160 -1.57 -8.46 -4.99
C PRO A 160 -2.39 -7.21 -4.64
N GLY A 161 -3.71 -7.22 -4.89
CA GLY A 161 -4.57 -6.05 -4.61
C GLY A 161 -4.55 -5.63 -3.14
N PRO A 162 -4.91 -6.51 -2.19
CA PRO A 162 -4.84 -6.20 -0.76
C PRO A 162 -3.42 -5.83 -0.30
N ARG A 163 -2.38 -6.44 -0.87
CA ARG A 163 -0.98 -6.07 -0.59
C ARG A 163 -0.67 -4.64 -1.04
N GLN A 164 -1.11 -4.26 -2.25
CA GLN A 164 -0.94 -2.90 -2.76
C GLN A 164 -1.69 -1.87 -1.91
N LEU A 165 -2.90 -2.20 -1.45
CA LEU A 165 -3.66 -1.34 -0.54
C LEU A 165 -2.92 -1.14 0.78
N ALA A 166 -2.42 -2.22 1.39
CA ALA A 166 -1.66 -2.14 2.64
C ALA A 166 -0.34 -1.37 2.48
N ALA A 167 0.36 -1.59 1.38
CA ALA A 167 1.59 -0.88 1.05
C ALA A 167 1.31 0.63 0.88
N PHE A 168 0.22 1.01 0.21
CA PHE A 168 -0.25 2.38 0.13
C PHE A 168 -0.58 2.98 1.51
N CYS A 169 -1.19 2.23 2.43
CA CYS A 169 -1.46 2.71 3.79
C CYS A 169 -0.16 3.11 4.51
N GLY A 170 0.91 2.32 4.36
CA GLY A 170 2.23 2.66 4.90
C GLY A 170 2.75 4.01 4.38
N ALA A 171 2.66 4.24 3.07
CA ALA A 171 3.05 5.54 2.48
C ALA A 171 2.16 6.69 2.97
N ALA A 172 0.84 6.49 3.01
CA ALA A 172 -0.12 7.50 3.42
C ALA A 172 0.03 7.94 4.89
N LEU A 173 0.44 7.00 5.75
CA LEU A 173 0.75 7.24 7.16
C LEU A 173 2.21 7.67 7.37
N ASN A 174 2.96 7.92 6.29
CA ASN A 174 4.36 8.33 6.29
C ASN A 174 5.27 7.38 7.08
N VAL A 175 5.06 6.09 6.92
CA VAL A 175 5.93 5.05 7.50
C VAL A 175 7.25 5.03 6.74
N VAL A 176 8.31 5.47 7.41
CA VAL A 176 9.69 5.51 6.87
C VAL A 176 10.61 4.43 7.46
N LYS A 177 10.15 3.72 8.49
CA LYS A 177 10.83 2.53 9.03
C LYS A 177 10.67 1.36 8.05
N ALA A 178 11.53 0.34 8.18
CA ALA A 178 11.29 -0.95 7.54
C ALA A 178 9.85 -1.41 7.86
N GLN A 179 9.07 -1.65 6.80
CA GLN A 179 7.61 -1.63 6.73
C GLN A 179 6.84 -2.37 7.86
N PRO A 180 5.53 -2.05 8.02
CA PRO A 180 4.57 -3.01 8.58
C PRO A 180 4.76 -4.39 7.96
N VAL A 181 4.69 -5.44 8.78
CA VAL A 181 4.95 -6.80 8.31
C VAL A 181 3.79 -7.24 7.42
N LEU A 182 4.02 -7.25 6.09
CA LEU A 182 3.18 -7.93 5.12
C LEU A 182 3.53 -9.42 5.11
N LEU A 183 2.56 -10.26 5.46
CA LEU A 183 2.70 -11.72 5.47
C LEU A 183 1.80 -12.34 4.41
N SER A 184 2.38 -13.26 3.64
CA SER A 184 1.61 -14.24 2.86
C SER A 184 1.16 -15.38 3.78
N ALA A 185 0.00 -16.00 3.52
CA ALA A 185 -0.50 -17.13 4.31
C ALA A 185 0.47 -18.34 4.34
N ASN A 186 1.39 -18.42 3.38
CA ASN A 186 2.39 -19.47 3.28
C ASN A 186 3.73 -19.15 3.98
N GLU A 187 3.86 -17.97 4.61
CA GLU A 187 5.09 -17.58 5.30
C GLU A 187 5.10 -18.06 6.76
N ALA A 188 6.17 -18.76 7.16
CA ALA A 188 6.37 -19.16 8.55
C ALA A 188 6.84 -17.96 9.39
N ARG A 189 5.96 -17.41 10.24
CA ARG A 189 6.28 -16.32 11.16
C ARG A 189 5.66 -16.58 12.53
N ALA A 190 6.46 -16.55 13.59
CA ALA A 190 5.95 -16.45 14.95
C ALA A 190 5.76 -14.96 15.29
N LEU A 191 4.55 -14.57 15.70
CA LEU A 191 4.30 -13.26 16.28
C LEU A 191 4.56 -13.28 17.78
N ALA A 192 4.92 -12.12 18.34
CA ALA A 192 4.96 -11.95 19.78
C ALA A 192 3.55 -12.16 20.38
N LYS A 193 3.47 -12.49 21.66
CA LYS A 193 2.17 -12.61 22.35
C LYS A 193 1.46 -11.26 22.39
N GLY A 194 0.12 -11.30 22.36
CA GLY A 194 -0.74 -10.12 22.55
C GLY A 194 -1.33 -9.52 21.27
N TYR A 195 -1.02 -10.08 20.10
CA TYR A 195 -1.71 -9.70 18.87
C TYR A 195 -3.16 -10.17 18.88
N VAL A 196 -4.05 -9.35 18.34
CA VAL A 196 -5.47 -9.65 18.10
C VAL A 196 -5.78 -9.57 16.62
N ALA A 197 -6.60 -10.50 16.12
CA ALA A 197 -6.98 -10.53 14.71
C ALA A 197 -8.15 -9.58 14.44
N LEU A 198 -7.99 -8.71 13.45
CA LEU A 198 -9.07 -7.95 12.83
C LEU A 198 -9.30 -8.52 11.43
N VAL A 199 -10.34 -9.33 11.29
CA VAL A 199 -10.67 -10.02 10.03
C VAL A 199 -11.96 -9.45 9.49
N ALA A 200 -11.89 -8.79 8.33
CA ALA A 200 -13.07 -8.30 7.64
C ALA A 200 -13.77 -9.41 6.83
N GLY A 201 -15.05 -9.20 6.51
CA GLY A 201 -15.86 -10.17 5.76
C GLY A 201 -15.41 -10.35 4.29
N ASP A 202 -14.63 -9.42 3.76
CA ASP A 202 -14.03 -9.44 2.42
C ASP A 202 -12.62 -10.07 2.39
N ALA A 203 -12.15 -10.62 3.52
CA ALA A 203 -10.89 -11.34 3.57
C ALA A 203 -10.98 -12.67 2.81
N ALA A 204 -9.92 -12.99 2.04
CA ALA A 204 -9.77 -14.33 1.48
C ALA A 204 -9.77 -15.37 2.61
N ALA A 205 -10.40 -16.53 2.39
CA ALA A 205 -10.58 -17.54 3.42
C ALA A 205 -9.25 -18.02 4.04
N GLU A 206 -8.20 -18.14 3.20
CA GLU A 206 -6.85 -18.49 3.64
C GLU A 206 -6.22 -17.41 4.53
N ASP A 207 -6.29 -16.14 4.14
CA ASP A 207 -5.74 -15.02 4.90
C ASP A 207 -6.47 -14.86 6.23
N ALA A 208 -7.80 -15.03 6.23
CA ALA A 208 -8.64 -15.00 7.41
C ALA A 208 -8.31 -16.14 8.39
N ALA A 209 -8.13 -17.37 7.88
CA ALA A 209 -7.73 -18.51 8.71
C ALA A 209 -6.34 -18.30 9.31
N TRP A 210 -5.39 -17.81 8.50
CA TRP A 210 -4.02 -17.56 8.92
C TRP A 210 -3.92 -16.46 9.98
N ALA A 211 -4.61 -15.32 9.79
CA ALA A 211 -4.64 -14.25 10.78
C ALA A 211 -5.17 -14.72 12.15
N ARG A 212 -6.19 -15.58 12.16
CA ARG A 212 -6.70 -16.19 13.40
C ARG A 212 -5.69 -17.16 14.02
N ALA A 213 -5.04 -17.99 13.20
CA ALA A 213 -4.01 -18.92 13.68
C ALA A 213 -2.82 -18.19 14.31
N LEU A 214 -2.37 -17.08 13.72
CA LEU A 214 -1.26 -16.26 14.22
C LEU A 214 -1.52 -15.62 15.59
N THR A 215 -2.79 -15.41 15.96
CA THR A 215 -3.17 -14.71 17.20
C THR A 215 -3.66 -15.64 18.31
N GLY A 216 -3.80 -16.94 18.03
CA GLY A 216 -4.12 -17.95 19.04
C GLY A 216 -5.49 -17.82 19.70
N ARG A 217 -6.38 -16.96 19.18
CA ARG A 217 -7.80 -16.88 19.58
C ARG A 217 -8.68 -17.33 18.42
N GLY A 218 -9.34 -18.47 18.60
CA GLY A 218 -10.43 -18.90 17.72
C GLY A 218 -11.59 -17.87 17.73
N PRO A 219 -12.46 -17.91 16.72
CA PRO A 219 -13.46 -16.86 16.48
C PRO A 219 -14.38 -16.68 17.70
N THR A 220 -14.48 -15.46 18.21
CA THR A 220 -15.63 -15.02 19.00
C THR A 220 -16.72 -14.62 18.02
N GLU A 221 -17.66 -15.54 17.79
CA GLU A 221 -18.95 -15.24 17.19
C GLU A 221 -19.75 -14.36 18.17
N GLY A 222 -20.25 -13.22 17.69
CA GLY A 222 -21.20 -12.36 18.36
C GLY A 222 -22.23 -11.90 17.34
#